data_AF-A0A382NXZ8-F1
#
_entry.id   AF-A0A382NXZ8-F1
#
_cell.length_a   1.000
_cell.length_b   1.000
_cell.length_c   1.000
_cell.angle_alpha   90.00
_cell.angle_beta   90.00
_cell.angle_gamma   90.00
#
_symmetry.space_group_name_H-M   'P 1'
#
loop_
_entity.id
_entity.type
_entity.pdbx_description
1 polymer ?
#
loop_
_entity_poly.entity_id
_entity_poly.type
_entity_poly.pdbx_seq_one_letter_code
_entity_poly.pdbx_strand_id
1 'polypeptide(L)'
;MVSLDDAVLARLEKGGSRYEILVDPKLVETWKEDPNLVELSDLLAIDEVWSDAKAGDRPTSDALERVFGSTDLSTCVDKILRDGSIQLTTAQRRQMVDDRMKQIINEIAMTATDPKTKLPHPHIRIENALQEARFKADPFLSMERQVKDAVNILKPIIPLQFITIKLAFKVPGKDYGGVSNLLRDSMQKDQ
;
A
#
# COMPACT_ATOMS: atom_id res chain seq x y z
N MET A 1 6.30 13.85 -16.02
CA MET A 1 5.06 14.62 -16.31
C MET A 1 3.88 13.66 -16.49
N VAL A 2 2.86 13.80 -15.65
CA VAL A 2 1.74 12.87 -15.48
C VAL A 2 0.54 13.35 -16.30
N SER A 3 -0.24 12.42 -16.88
CA SER A 3 -1.47 12.75 -17.61
C SER A 3 -2.59 13.16 -16.63
N LEU A 4 -3.37 14.19 -16.98
CA LEU A 4 -4.53 14.63 -16.21
C LEU A 4 -5.57 13.53 -15.97
N ASP A 5 -5.67 12.56 -16.89
CA ASP A 5 -6.64 11.47 -16.79
C ASP A 5 -6.30 10.45 -15.69
N ASP A 6 -5.02 10.32 -15.35
CA ASP A 6 -4.53 9.39 -14.32
C ASP A 6 -4.31 10.08 -12.96
N ALA A 7 -4.31 11.41 -12.93
CA ALA A 7 -4.06 12.20 -11.75
C ALA A 7 -5.22 12.11 -10.74
N VAL A 8 -4.87 12.03 -9.45
CA VAL A 8 -5.80 12.01 -8.33
C VAL A 8 -5.71 13.31 -7.54
N LEU A 9 -6.81 13.67 -6.90
CA LEU A 9 -6.93 14.92 -6.16
C LEU A 9 -6.52 14.67 -4.70
N ALA A 10 -5.45 15.31 -4.23
CA ALA A 10 -5.13 15.36 -2.81
C ALA A 10 -5.66 16.66 -2.20
N ARG A 11 -6.40 16.55 -1.09
CA ARG A 11 -7.11 17.66 -0.43
C ARG A 11 -6.65 17.83 1.02
N LEU A 12 -6.40 19.07 1.40
CA LEU A 12 -6.25 19.51 2.79
C LEU A 12 -7.34 20.55 3.13
N GLU A 13 -8.05 20.35 4.24
CA GLU A 13 -9.00 21.32 4.79
C GLU A 13 -8.42 21.93 6.06
N LYS A 14 -8.10 23.23 6.04
CA LYS A 14 -7.50 23.92 7.19
C LYS A 14 -7.88 25.40 7.20
N GLY A 15 -8.28 25.91 8.37
CA GLY A 15 -8.67 27.31 8.53
C GLY A 15 -9.95 27.71 7.78
N GLY A 16 -10.84 26.75 7.49
CA GLY A 16 -12.08 27.01 6.75
C GLY A 16 -11.92 27.09 5.23
N SER A 17 -10.71 26.89 4.72
CA SER A 17 -10.42 26.84 3.28
C SER A 17 -9.96 25.45 2.86
N ARG A 18 -10.17 25.14 1.58
CA ARG A 18 -9.74 23.91 0.92
C ARG A 18 -8.50 24.21 0.09
N TYR A 19 -7.57 23.26 0.07
CA TYR A 19 -6.38 23.29 -0.76
C TYR A 19 -6.24 21.94 -1.44
N GLU A 20 -6.14 21.96 -2.75
CA GLU A 20 -6.19 20.80 -3.62
C GLU A 20 -4.99 20.80 -4.57
N ILE A 21 -4.43 19.61 -4.80
CA ILE A 21 -3.37 19.38 -5.80
C ILE A 21 -3.71 18.12 -6.61
N LEU A 22 -3.24 18.07 -7.86
CA LEU A 22 -3.38 16.94 -8.75
C LEU A 22 -2.06 16.18 -8.82
N VAL A 23 -2.07 14.93 -8.34
CA VAL A 23 -0.86 14.12 -8.15
C VAL A 23 -1.02 12.74 -8.75
N ASP A 24 0.10 12.09 -9.10
CA ASP A 24 0.09 10.67 -9.48
C ASP A 24 0.00 9.79 -8.22
N PRO A 25 -1.04 8.93 -8.09
CA PRO A 25 -1.21 8.10 -6.90
C PRO A 25 -0.03 7.14 -6.65
N LYS A 26 0.65 6.66 -7.69
CA LYS A 26 1.79 5.72 -7.56
C LYS A 26 3.01 6.43 -7.00
N LEU A 27 3.29 7.63 -7.50
CA LEU A 27 4.43 8.43 -7.03
C LEU A 27 4.20 8.95 -5.61
N VAL A 28 2.94 9.15 -5.21
CA VAL A 28 2.61 9.52 -3.82
C VAL A 28 2.97 8.41 -2.83
N GLU A 29 2.81 7.13 -3.20
CA GLU A 29 3.25 6.01 -2.34
C GLU A 29 4.78 6.02 -2.18
N THR A 30 5.53 6.14 -3.27
CA THR A 30 7.00 6.25 -3.23
C THR A 30 7.47 7.46 -2.41
N TRP A 31 6.80 8.60 -2.58
CA TRP A 31 7.11 9.82 -1.85
C TRP A 31 6.85 9.68 -0.33
N LYS A 32 5.83 8.90 0.06
CA LYS A 32 5.57 8.60 1.48
C LYS A 32 6.65 7.71 2.11
N GLU A 33 7.30 6.85 1.32
CA GLU A 33 8.43 6.04 1.78
C GLU A 33 9.70 6.89 1.92
N ASP A 34 10.05 7.65 0.88
CA ASP A 34 11.15 8.61 0.91
C ASP A 34 10.87 9.82 0.00
N PRO A 35 10.69 11.03 0.57
CA PRO A 35 10.45 12.25 -0.21
C PRO A 35 11.57 12.62 -1.18
N ASN A 36 12.81 12.14 -0.97
CA ASN A 36 13.95 12.50 -1.82
C ASN A 36 14.03 11.68 -3.11
N LEU A 37 13.25 10.60 -3.21
CA LEU A 37 13.26 9.71 -4.39
C LEU A 37 12.37 10.22 -5.52
N VAL A 38 11.55 11.23 -5.28
CA VAL A 38 10.54 11.72 -6.24
C VAL A 38 10.70 13.21 -6.47
N GLU A 39 10.93 13.60 -7.73
CA GLU A 39 10.92 15.02 -8.11
C GLU A 39 9.49 15.57 -8.12
N LEU A 40 9.33 16.81 -7.64
CA LEU A 40 8.02 17.45 -7.50
C LEU A 40 7.29 17.61 -8.85
N SER A 41 8.05 17.89 -9.91
CA SER A 41 7.55 18.04 -11.30
C SER A 41 7.05 16.74 -11.92
N ASP A 42 7.49 15.59 -11.41
CA ASP A 42 6.95 14.30 -11.81
C ASP A 42 5.78 13.87 -10.95
N LEU A 43 5.75 14.28 -9.68
CA LEU A 43 4.65 13.99 -8.76
C LEU A 43 3.36 14.72 -9.13
N LEU A 44 3.47 15.99 -9.51
CA LEU A 44 2.36 16.86 -9.86
C LEU A 44 1.99 16.70 -11.33
N ALA A 45 0.69 16.60 -11.62
CA ALA A 45 0.20 16.71 -13.00
C ALA A 45 0.33 18.16 -13.51
N ILE A 46 0.13 19.12 -12.61
CA ILE A 46 0.28 20.55 -12.85
C ILE A 46 0.87 21.19 -11.59
N ASP A 47 1.88 22.05 -11.76
CA ASP A 47 2.62 22.72 -10.68
C ASP A 47 1.85 23.90 -10.05
N GLU A 48 0.61 23.67 -9.62
CA GLU A 48 -0.23 24.67 -8.97
C GLU A 48 -1.01 24.09 -7.77
N VAL A 49 -1.44 24.98 -6.87
CA VAL A 49 -2.37 24.65 -5.77
C VAL A 49 -3.71 25.32 -6.07
N TRP A 50 -4.79 24.55 -5.98
CA TRP A 50 -6.15 25.05 -6.20
C TRP A 50 -6.93 25.12 -4.89
N SER A 51 -7.92 26.02 -4.84
CA SER A 51 -8.99 25.96 -3.84
C SER A 51 -10.05 24.93 -4.24
N ASP A 52 -10.29 24.83 -5.55
CA ASP A 52 -11.13 23.82 -6.20
C ASP A 52 -10.52 23.49 -7.57
N ALA A 53 -9.97 22.29 -7.72
CA ALA A 53 -9.30 21.87 -8.95
C ALA A 53 -10.28 21.69 -10.12
N LYS A 54 -11.58 21.45 -9.86
CA LYS A 54 -12.59 21.30 -10.92
C LYS A 54 -13.12 22.65 -11.40
N ALA A 55 -13.24 23.62 -10.50
CA ALA A 55 -13.62 24.98 -10.85
C ALA A 55 -12.45 25.80 -11.43
N GLY A 56 -11.21 25.38 -11.16
CA GLY A 56 -10.00 26.11 -11.55
C GLY A 56 -9.71 27.30 -10.63
N ASP A 57 -10.30 27.32 -9.43
CA ASP A 57 -10.14 28.41 -8.49
C ASP A 57 -8.81 28.32 -7.74
N ARG A 58 -8.14 29.47 -7.58
CA ARG A 58 -6.84 29.56 -6.92
C ARG A 58 -6.97 30.20 -5.53
N PRO A 59 -6.19 29.75 -4.54
CA PRO A 59 -6.14 30.41 -3.24
C PRO A 59 -5.40 31.74 -3.34
N THR A 60 -5.74 32.69 -2.46
CA THR A 60 -4.96 33.92 -2.33
C THR A 60 -3.62 33.66 -1.63
N SER A 61 -2.60 34.46 -1.93
CA SER A 61 -1.28 34.36 -1.28
C SER A 61 -1.38 34.44 0.24
N ASP A 62 -2.22 35.33 0.75
CA ASP A 62 -2.46 35.52 2.19
C ASP A 62 -3.04 34.27 2.86
N ALA A 63 -3.86 33.50 2.14
CA ALA A 63 -4.43 32.25 2.64
C ALA A 63 -3.36 31.15 2.70
N LEU A 64 -2.52 31.06 1.66
CA LEU A 64 -1.39 30.13 1.63
C LEU A 64 -0.40 30.42 2.77
N GLU A 65 -0.01 31.68 2.94
CA GLU A 65 0.95 32.07 3.98
C GLU A 65 0.39 31.83 5.39
N ARG A 66 -0.92 32.06 5.62
CA ARG A 66 -1.55 31.78 6.92
C ARG A 66 -1.59 30.29 7.27
N VAL A 67 -1.80 29.42 6.29
CA VAL A 67 -1.99 27.97 6.51
C VAL A 67 -0.69 27.19 6.41
N PHE A 68 0.12 27.49 5.41
CA PHE A 68 1.37 26.81 5.10
C PHE A 68 2.60 27.57 5.60
N GLY A 69 2.48 28.83 6.03
CA GLY A 69 3.63 29.65 6.46
C GLY A 69 4.56 30.06 5.32
N SER A 70 4.19 29.76 4.09
CA SER A 70 4.96 30.01 2.87
C SER A 70 4.02 30.01 1.67
N THR A 71 4.40 30.74 0.62
CA THR A 71 3.76 30.69 -0.70
C THR A 71 4.50 29.77 -1.67
N ASP A 72 5.58 29.14 -1.22
CA ASP A 72 6.34 28.18 -2.01
C ASP A 72 5.54 26.90 -2.26
N LEU A 73 5.50 26.48 -3.52
CA LEU A 73 4.75 25.31 -3.98
C LEU A 73 5.22 24.04 -3.29
N SER A 74 6.54 23.84 -3.16
CA SER A 74 7.11 22.61 -2.58
C SER A 74 6.68 22.44 -1.13
N THR A 75 6.71 23.53 -0.36
CA THR A 75 6.29 23.56 1.04
C THR A 75 4.79 23.27 1.20
N CYS A 76 3.97 23.78 0.27
CA CYS A 76 2.53 23.55 0.29
C CYS A 76 2.19 22.09 -0.05
N VAL A 77 2.83 21.53 -1.08
CA VAL A 77 2.61 20.15 -1.52
C VAL A 77 3.00 19.15 -0.43
N ASP A 78 4.16 19.32 0.21
CA ASP A 78 4.61 18.44 1.31
C ASP A 78 3.60 18.42 2.47
N LYS A 79 3.07 19.59 2.85
CA LYS A 79 2.03 19.70 3.89
C LYS A 79 0.71 19.08 3.46
N ILE A 80 0.26 19.28 2.21
CA ILE A 80 -0.98 18.70 1.72
C ILE A 80 -0.88 17.16 1.66
N LEU A 81 0.26 16.61 1.27
CA LEU A 81 0.44 15.16 1.17
C LEU A 81 0.59 14.47 2.54
N ARG A 82 1.18 15.15 3.53
CA ARG A 82 1.32 14.64 4.91
C ARG A 82 0.03 14.72 5.71
N ASP A 83 -0.60 15.89 5.72
CA ASP A 83 -1.74 16.18 6.60
C ASP A 83 -3.10 16.00 5.90
N GLY A 84 -3.09 15.92 4.56
CA GLY A 84 -4.29 15.84 3.75
C GLY A 84 -4.76 14.41 3.48
N SER A 85 -5.76 14.32 2.61
CA SER A 85 -6.40 13.08 2.19
C SER A 85 -6.39 12.98 0.66
N ILE A 86 -6.10 11.78 0.14
CA ILE A 86 -6.09 11.52 -1.29
C ILE A 86 -7.46 11.01 -1.71
N GLN A 87 -8.10 11.70 -2.64
CA GLN A 87 -9.37 11.28 -3.22
C GLN A 87 -9.10 10.36 -4.40
N LEU A 88 -9.16 9.06 -4.12
CA LEU A 88 -9.12 8.04 -5.16
C LEU A 88 -10.46 7.98 -5.90
N THR A 89 -10.40 7.76 -7.20
CA THR A 89 -11.61 7.44 -7.98
C THR A 89 -12.18 6.08 -7.54
N THR A 90 -13.47 5.85 -7.79
CA THR A 90 -14.11 4.56 -7.48
C THR A 90 -13.42 3.39 -8.20
N ALA A 91 -12.96 3.60 -9.44
CA ALA A 91 -12.26 2.59 -10.22
C ALA A 91 -10.90 2.25 -9.62
N GLN A 92 -10.08 3.26 -9.30
CA GLN A 92 -8.77 3.07 -8.69
C GLN A 92 -8.89 2.43 -7.30
N ARG A 93 -9.82 2.88 -6.47
CA ARG A 93 -10.05 2.28 -5.14
C ARG A 93 -10.41 0.80 -5.26
N ARG A 94 -11.26 0.43 -6.22
CA ARG A 94 -11.62 -0.97 -6.46
C ARG A 94 -10.40 -1.78 -6.89
N GLN A 95 -9.60 -1.26 -7.81
CA GLN A 95 -8.38 -1.92 -8.26
C GLN A 95 -7.39 -2.15 -7.11
N MET A 96 -7.14 -1.15 -6.28
CA MET A 96 -6.25 -1.28 -5.12
C MET A 96 -6.76 -2.33 -4.12
N VAL A 97 -8.08 -2.36 -3.87
CA VAL A 97 -8.69 -3.38 -3.00
C VAL A 97 -8.53 -4.78 -3.60
N ASP A 98 -8.80 -4.93 -4.90
CA ASP A 98 -8.70 -6.22 -5.60
C ASP A 98 -7.27 -6.74 -5.63
N ASP A 99 -6.29 -5.87 -5.91
CA ASP A 99 -4.87 -6.24 -5.93
C ASP A 99 -4.35 -6.54 -4.52
N ARG A 100 -4.78 -5.76 -3.51
CA ARG A 100 -4.45 -6.03 -2.10
C ARG A 100 -5.06 -7.35 -1.63
N MET A 101 -6.28 -7.66 -2.05
CA MET A 101 -6.94 -8.94 -1.75
C MET A 101 -6.14 -10.12 -2.31
N LYS A 102 -5.68 -10.04 -3.57
CA LYS A 102 -4.84 -11.09 -4.18
C LYS A 102 -3.54 -11.31 -3.40
N GLN A 103 -2.89 -10.23 -2.97
CA GLN A 103 -1.68 -10.32 -2.15
C GLN A 103 -1.97 -11.02 -0.81
N ILE A 104 -3.06 -10.67 -0.13
CA ILE A 104 -3.47 -11.32 1.13
C ILE A 104 -3.73 -12.82 0.92
N ILE A 105 -4.45 -13.18 -0.15
CA ILE A 105 -4.71 -14.59 -0.49
C ILE A 105 -3.40 -15.36 -0.70
N ASN A 106 -2.45 -14.76 -1.43
CA ASN A 106 -1.15 -15.38 -1.69
C ASN A 106 -0.34 -15.59 -0.39
N GLU A 107 -0.27 -14.56 0.46
CA GLU A 107 0.42 -14.65 1.75
C GLU A 107 -0.18 -15.72 2.66
N ILE A 108 -1.52 -15.81 2.72
CA ILE A 108 -2.20 -16.86 3.48
C ILE A 108 -1.91 -18.24 2.89
N ALA A 109 -1.93 -18.39 1.56
CA ALA A 109 -1.63 -19.65 0.90
C ALA A 109 -0.19 -20.14 1.14
N MET A 110 0.78 -19.22 1.21
CA MET A 110 2.18 -19.54 1.47
C MET A 110 2.45 -19.85 2.94
N THR A 111 1.78 -19.17 3.87
CA THR A 111 2.11 -19.24 5.30
C THR A 111 1.20 -20.16 6.11
N ALA A 112 -0.06 -20.34 5.68
CA ALA A 112 -1.07 -21.09 6.42
C ALA A 112 -1.35 -22.46 5.80
N THR A 113 -1.57 -23.44 6.68
CA THR A 113 -1.69 -24.85 6.31
C THR A 113 -2.94 -25.46 6.98
N ASP A 114 -3.50 -26.51 6.38
CA ASP A 114 -4.52 -27.31 7.05
C ASP A 114 -3.88 -28.14 8.19
N PRO A 115 -4.33 -28.01 9.45
CA PRO A 115 -3.84 -28.82 10.57
C PRO A 115 -3.95 -30.34 10.36
N LYS A 116 -4.95 -30.79 9.60
CA LYS A 116 -5.22 -32.22 9.38
C LYS A 116 -4.32 -32.82 8.31
N THR A 117 -4.22 -32.16 7.15
CA THR A 117 -3.45 -32.69 6.01
C THR A 117 -2.01 -32.20 6.00
N LYS A 118 -1.70 -31.13 6.74
CA LYS A 118 -0.41 -30.41 6.71
C LYS A 118 -0.03 -29.93 5.31
N LEU A 119 -1.02 -29.77 4.42
CA LEU A 119 -0.85 -29.22 3.08
C LEU A 119 -1.36 -27.78 3.02
N PRO A 120 -0.75 -26.93 2.19
CA PRO A 120 -1.23 -25.57 1.97
C PRO A 120 -2.61 -25.60 1.31
N HIS A 121 -3.45 -24.61 1.64
CA HIS A 121 -4.76 -24.47 1.02
C HIS A 121 -4.64 -23.86 -0.38
N PRO A 122 -5.37 -24.36 -1.38
CA PRO A 122 -5.41 -23.74 -2.71
C PRO A 122 -5.94 -22.29 -2.64
N HIS A 123 -5.46 -21.42 -3.54
CA HIS A 123 -5.83 -20.00 -3.55
C HIS A 123 -7.35 -19.80 -3.66
N ILE A 124 -8.00 -20.55 -4.55
CA ILE A 124 -9.46 -20.51 -4.76
C ILE A 124 -10.22 -20.86 -3.47
N ARG A 125 -9.68 -21.77 -2.64
CA ARG A 125 -10.34 -22.17 -1.38
C ARG A 125 -10.33 -21.03 -0.36
N ILE A 126 -9.22 -20.30 -0.28
CA ILE A 126 -9.04 -19.13 0.58
C ILE A 126 -9.91 -17.98 0.08
N GLU A 127 -9.90 -17.71 -1.23
CA GLU A 127 -10.72 -16.67 -1.87
C GLU A 127 -12.21 -16.87 -1.56
N ASN A 128 -12.74 -18.09 -1.78
CA ASN A 128 -14.14 -18.41 -1.48
C ASN A 128 -14.47 -18.23 0.01
N ALA A 129 -13.55 -18.61 0.90
CA ALA A 129 -13.75 -18.46 2.34
C ALA A 129 -13.73 -16.99 2.78
N LEU A 130 -12.88 -16.15 2.17
CA LEU A 130 -12.84 -14.70 2.43
C LEU A 130 -14.11 -14.02 1.91
N GLN A 131 -14.64 -14.44 0.76
CA GLN A 131 -15.92 -13.96 0.22
C GLN A 131 -17.09 -14.35 1.13
N GLU A 132 -17.14 -15.60 1.61
CA GLU A 132 -18.15 -16.09 2.55
C GLU A 132 -18.11 -15.29 3.86
N ALA A 133 -16.91 -15.01 4.36
CA ALA A 133 -16.69 -14.17 5.52
C ALA A 133 -16.98 -12.66 5.29
N ARG A 134 -17.23 -12.25 4.05
CA ARG A 134 -17.40 -10.84 3.64
C ARG A 134 -16.22 -9.95 4.05
N PHE A 135 -15.01 -10.51 4.03
CA PHE A 135 -13.80 -9.76 4.31
C PHE A 135 -13.57 -8.69 3.24
N LYS A 136 -13.17 -7.50 3.66
CA LYS A 136 -12.81 -6.39 2.77
C LYS A 136 -11.38 -5.96 3.07
N ALA A 137 -10.52 -6.01 2.06
CA ALA A 137 -9.16 -5.51 2.16
C ALA A 137 -9.17 -3.97 2.20
N ASP A 138 -8.29 -3.40 3.01
CA ASP A 138 -8.06 -1.97 3.07
C ASP A 138 -6.71 -1.66 2.41
N PRO A 139 -6.66 -0.82 1.36
CA PRO A 139 -5.40 -0.51 0.70
C PRO A 139 -4.35 0.16 1.60
N PHE A 140 -4.77 0.88 2.63
CA PHE A 140 -3.87 1.72 3.44
C PHE A 140 -3.36 1.03 4.71
N LEU A 141 -3.88 -0.15 5.05
CA LEU A 141 -3.41 -0.94 6.19
C LEU A 141 -2.23 -1.82 5.81
N SER A 142 -1.33 -2.07 6.78
CA SER A 142 -0.18 -2.95 6.56
C SER A 142 -0.60 -4.39 6.23
N MET A 143 0.18 -5.04 5.37
CA MET A 143 -0.10 -6.39 4.87
C MET A 143 -0.17 -7.40 6.02
N GLU A 144 0.83 -7.38 6.90
CA GLU A 144 0.93 -8.29 8.05
C GLU A 144 -0.29 -8.22 8.98
N ARG A 145 -0.79 -7.00 9.24
CA ARG A 145 -1.96 -6.80 10.08
C ARG A 145 -3.20 -7.36 9.41
N GLN A 146 -3.40 -7.06 8.13
CA GLN A 146 -4.54 -7.57 7.37
C GLN A 146 -4.54 -9.09 7.24
N VAL A 147 -3.37 -9.72 7.06
CA VAL A 147 -3.24 -11.18 7.02
C VAL A 147 -3.65 -11.79 8.37
N LYS A 148 -3.23 -11.21 9.49
CA LYS A 148 -3.65 -11.66 10.83
C LYS A 148 -5.16 -11.54 11.03
N ASP A 149 -5.74 -10.41 10.65
CA ASP A 149 -7.18 -10.16 10.75
C ASP A 149 -7.99 -11.13 9.87
N ALA A 150 -7.55 -11.31 8.62
CA ALA A 150 -8.13 -12.27 7.68
C ALA A 150 -8.08 -13.71 8.22
N VAL A 151 -6.95 -14.16 8.75
CA VAL A 151 -6.82 -15.52 9.30
C VAL A 151 -7.72 -15.72 10.53
N ASN A 152 -7.86 -14.72 11.40
CA ASN A 152 -8.78 -14.81 12.54
C ASN A 152 -10.24 -14.96 12.09
N ILE A 153 -10.63 -14.27 11.02
CA ILE A 153 -11.96 -14.38 10.42
C ILE A 153 -12.15 -15.71 9.69
N LEU A 154 -11.10 -16.28 9.11
CA LEU A 154 -11.16 -17.54 8.36
C LEU A 154 -11.19 -18.78 9.27
N LYS A 155 -10.59 -18.74 10.47
CA LYS A 155 -10.52 -19.89 11.41
C LYS A 155 -11.85 -20.61 11.66
N PRO A 156 -13.02 -19.94 11.79
CA PRO A 156 -14.31 -20.61 11.95
C PRO A 156 -14.82 -21.32 10.70
N ILE A 157 -14.42 -20.87 9.50
CA ILE A 157 -14.88 -21.39 8.20
C ILE A 157 -13.96 -22.51 7.70
N ILE A 158 -12.65 -22.30 7.82
CA ILE A 158 -11.61 -23.24 7.41
C ILE A 158 -10.55 -23.39 8.52
N PRO A 159 -10.13 -24.63 8.84
CA PRO A 159 -9.08 -24.84 9.81
C PRO A 159 -7.75 -24.36 9.21
N LEU A 160 -7.16 -23.35 9.85
CA LEU A 160 -5.90 -22.72 9.46
C LEU A 160 -4.95 -22.70 10.65
N GLN A 161 -3.71 -23.09 10.40
CA GLN A 161 -2.63 -22.96 11.35
C GLN A 161 -1.37 -22.46 10.64
N PHE A 162 -0.67 -21.53 11.28
CA PHE A 162 0.67 -21.13 10.86
C PHE A 162 1.68 -22.17 11.35
N ILE A 163 2.51 -22.67 10.44
CA ILE A 163 3.51 -23.68 10.76
C ILE A 163 4.87 -23.16 10.31
N THR A 164 5.86 -23.20 11.19
CA THR A 164 7.27 -23.03 10.82
C THR A 164 7.88 -24.41 10.64
N ILE A 165 8.46 -24.67 9.46
CA ILE A 165 9.11 -25.95 9.15
C ILE A 165 10.63 -25.80 9.21
N LYS A 166 11.31 -26.74 9.88
CA LYS A 166 12.76 -26.90 9.76
C LYS A 166 13.05 -27.90 8.63
N LEU A 167 13.73 -27.45 7.59
CA LEU A 167 14.10 -28.27 6.43
C LEU A 167 15.60 -28.59 6.44
N ALA A 168 15.94 -29.86 6.22
CA ALA A 168 17.32 -30.31 6.05
C ALA A 168 17.49 -30.81 4.61
N PHE A 169 18.48 -30.28 3.89
CA PHE A 169 18.80 -30.70 2.54
C PHE A 169 20.32 -30.80 2.35
N LYS A 170 20.74 -31.72 1.49
CA LYS A 170 22.15 -31.98 1.18
C LYS A 170 22.53 -31.25 -0.09
N VAL A 171 23.50 -30.34 0.00
CA VAL A 171 24.01 -29.58 -1.15
C VAL A 171 25.36 -30.15 -1.57
N PRO A 172 25.58 -30.46 -2.86
CA PRO A 172 26.90 -30.81 -3.39
C PRO A 172 27.90 -29.67 -3.19
N GLY A 173 29.16 -29.99 -2.88
CA GLY A 173 30.17 -28.99 -2.53
C GLY A 173 30.42 -27.92 -3.61
N LYS A 174 30.17 -28.25 -4.89
CA LYS A 174 30.31 -27.33 -6.03
C LYS A 174 29.34 -26.14 -5.97
N ASP A 175 28.13 -26.35 -5.45
CA ASP A 175 27.04 -25.37 -5.48
C ASP A 175 26.80 -24.72 -4.11
N TYR A 176 27.59 -25.11 -3.09
CA TYR A 176 27.43 -24.64 -1.72
C TYR A 176 27.46 -23.11 -1.60
N GLY A 177 28.37 -22.45 -2.29
CA GLY A 177 28.49 -20.98 -2.22
C GLY A 177 27.26 -20.25 -2.74
N GLY A 178 26.70 -20.71 -3.87
CA GLY A 178 25.49 -20.11 -4.46
C GLY A 178 24.26 -20.37 -3.59
N VAL A 179 24.08 -21.60 -3.13
CA VAL A 179 22.94 -22.00 -2.30
C VAL A 179 23.00 -21.35 -0.92
N SER A 180 24.18 -21.25 -0.30
CA SER A 180 24.34 -20.57 0.99
C SER A 180 24.07 -19.06 0.92
N ASN A 181 24.33 -18.41 -0.21
CA ASN A 181 23.97 -17.01 -0.39
C ASN A 181 22.46 -16.83 -0.59
N LEU A 182 21.82 -17.72 -1.36
CA LEU A 182 20.39 -17.67 -1.60
C LEU A 182 19.56 -17.90 -0.33
N LEU A 183 20.05 -18.77 0.56
CA LEU A 183 19.36 -19.12 1.80
C LEU A 183 19.72 -18.22 2.98
N ARG A 184 20.62 -17.25 2.81
CA ARG A 184 21.17 -16.46 3.91
C ARG A 184 20.08 -15.80 4.76
N ASP A 185 19.01 -15.30 4.13
CA ASP A 185 17.91 -14.60 4.80
C ASP A 185 16.90 -15.56 5.46
N SER A 186 16.92 -16.84 5.08
CA SER A 186 16.01 -17.88 5.60
C SER A 186 16.71 -18.84 6.58
N MET A 187 18.02 -18.71 6.78
CA MET A 187 18.80 -19.53 7.70
C MET A 187 18.72 -18.97 9.13
N GLN A 188 17.91 -19.59 9.98
CA GLN A 188 18.09 -19.44 11.42
C GLN A 188 19.31 -20.27 11.85
N LYS A 189 20.39 -19.60 12.28
CA LYS A 189 21.49 -20.27 12.99
C LYS A 189 20.94 -20.71 14.35
N ASP A 190 20.81 -22.02 14.56
CA ASP A 190 20.54 -22.56 15.89
C ASP A 190 21.69 -22.10 16.82
N GLN A 191 21.35 -21.40 17.90
CA GLN A 191 22.24 -21.11 19.04
C GLN A 191 22.39 -22.35 19.91
#